data_AF-A0A8J7QYW4-F1
#
_entry.id   AF-A0A8J7QYW4-F1
#
_cell.length_a   1.000
_cell.length_b   1.000
_cell.length_c   1.000
_cell.angle_alpha   90.00
_cell.angle_beta   90.00
_cell.angle_gamma   90.00
#
_symmetry.space_group_name_H-M   'P 1'
#
loop_
_entity.id
_entity.type
_entity.pdbx_description
1 polymer ?
#
loop_
_entity_poly.entity_id
_entity_poly.type
_entity_poly.pdbx_seq_one_letter_code
_entity_poly.pdbx_strand_id
1 'polypeptide(L)'
;AYTLMDRATWLTLKDKISLVTIMEADPLMLNLIAIIRVNPEKFPDVHKDAALKFADWVVGDEAQILIRDFGKDTYGQPLFVPNPDQWNAKHPK
;
A
#
# COMPACT_ATOMS: atom_id res chain seq x y z
N ALA A 1 -13.41 -8.97 -24.28
CA ALA A 1 -12.19 -8.19 -23.98
C ALA A 1 -12.00 -8.14 -22.48
N TYR A 2 -10.77 -8.00 -21.99
CA TYR A 2 -10.44 -7.97 -20.56
C TYR A 2 -9.61 -6.73 -20.22
N THR A 3 -9.61 -6.33 -18.95
CA THR A 3 -8.86 -5.17 -18.45
C THR A 3 -8.12 -5.57 -17.18
N LEU A 4 -6.82 -5.29 -17.15
CA LEU A 4 -6.03 -5.36 -15.93
C LEU A 4 -6.20 -4.05 -15.17
N MET A 5 -6.64 -4.11 -13.92
CA MET A 5 -6.91 -2.93 -13.11
C MET A 5 -6.42 -3.15 -11.68
N ASP A 6 -5.79 -2.13 -11.13
CA ASP A 6 -5.48 -2.08 -9.70
C ASP A 6 -6.78 -2.12 -8.86
N ARG A 7 -6.75 -2.84 -7.73
CA ARG A 7 -7.96 -3.10 -6.94
C ARG A 7 -8.52 -1.83 -6.29
N ALA A 8 -7.66 -0.92 -5.83
CA ALA A 8 -8.09 0.34 -5.26
C ALA A 8 -8.73 1.23 -6.34
N THR A 9 -8.16 1.23 -7.54
CA THR A 9 -8.73 1.91 -8.71
C THR A 9 -10.12 1.36 -9.03
N TRP A 10 -10.29 0.04 -9.10
CA TRP A 10 -11.61 -0.58 -9.33
C TRP A 10 -12.61 -0.19 -8.23
N LEU A 11 -12.23 -0.22 -6.95
CA LEU A 11 -13.12 0.18 -5.85
C LEU A 11 -13.64 1.60 -5.96
N THR A 12 -12.77 2.52 -6.39
CA THR A 12 -13.15 3.93 -6.53
C THR A 12 -14.05 4.20 -7.73
N LEU A 13 -14.06 3.30 -8.72
CA LEU A 13 -14.78 3.45 -9.98
C LEU A 13 -15.96 2.49 -10.14
N LYS A 14 -16.11 1.48 -9.27
CA LYS A 14 -17.07 0.37 -9.44
C LYS A 14 -18.52 0.81 -9.72
N ASP A 15 -18.94 1.94 -9.16
CA ASP A 15 -20.29 2.48 -9.34
C ASP A 15 -20.45 3.32 -10.63
N LYS A 16 -19.35 3.57 -11.35
CA LYS A 16 -19.29 4.40 -12.57
C LYS A 16 -18.95 3.60 -13.82
N ILE A 17 -18.64 2.31 -13.69
CA ILE A 17 -18.19 1.44 -14.78
C ILE A 17 -18.98 0.13 -14.76
N SER A 18 -19.10 -0.51 -15.92
CA SER A 18 -19.78 -1.81 -16.06
C SER A 18 -18.80 -3.00 -16.00
N LEU A 19 -17.67 -2.86 -15.29
CA LEU A 19 -16.65 -3.91 -15.16
C LEU A 19 -16.86 -4.71 -13.87
N VAL A 20 -16.87 -6.04 -14.00
CA VAL A 20 -16.92 -6.97 -12.88
C VAL A 20 -15.56 -7.65 -12.68
N THR A 21 -15.19 -7.91 -11.43
CA THR A 21 -13.99 -8.67 -11.10
C THR A 21 -14.20 -10.15 -11.44
N ILE A 22 -13.31 -10.70 -12.28
CA ILE A 22 -13.32 -12.13 -12.63
C ILE A 22 -12.13 -12.90 -12.03
N MET A 23 -11.09 -12.18 -11.59
CA MET A 23 -9.88 -12.72 -10.96
C MET A 23 -9.24 -11.63 -10.09
N GLU A 24 -8.82 -11.99 -8.88
CA GLU A 24 -8.10 -11.12 -7.94
C GLU A 24 -7.19 -11.96 -7.03
N ALA A 25 -6.32 -11.28 -6.26
CA ALA A 25 -5.43 -11.88 -5.25
C ALA A 25 -4.37 -12.87 -5.77
N ASP A 26 -4.16 -12.97 -7.08
CA ASP A 26 -3.02 -13.71 -7.63
C ASP A 26 -1.69 -13.10 -7.13
N PRO A 27 -0.73 -13.88 -6.63
CA PRO A 27 0.57 -13.37 -6.18
C PRO A 27 1.32 -12.57 -7.25
N LEU A 28 1.15 -12.86 -8.54
CA LEU A 28 1.73 -12.10 -9.65
C LEU A 28 1.11 -10.70 -9.81
N MET A 29 -0.05 -10.48 -9.22
CA MET A 29 -0.81 -9.22 -9.27
C MET A 29 -0.55 -8.31 -8.05
N LEU A 30 0.38 -8.69 -7.17
CA LEU A 30 0.74 -7.86 -6.03
C LEU A 30 1.41 -6.56 -6.49
N ASN A 31 0.76 -5.44 -6.20
CA ASN A 31 1.29 -4.10 -6.42
C ASN A 31 2.02 -3.62 -5.15
N LEU A 32 3.30 -3.99 -5.02
CA LEU A 32 4.09 -3.68 -3.82
C LEU A 32 4.54 -2.21 -3.81
N ILE A 33 4.30 -1.54 -2.69
CA ILE A 33 4.73 -0.15 -2.46
C ILE A 33 5.95 -0.16 -1.54
N ALA A 34 7.00 0.58 -1.91
CA ALA A 34 8.23 0.67 -1.16
C ALA A 34 8.63 2.14 -0.91
N ILE A 35 9.27 2.37 0.25
CA ILE A 35 9.94 3.64 0.55
C ILE A 35 11.43 3.49 0.24
N ILE A 36 11.93 4.35 -0.64
CA ILE A 36 13.33 4.37 -1.03
C ILE A 36 13.93 5.69 -0.54
N ARG A 37 14.85 5.60 0.42
CA ARG A 37 15.58 6.77 0.93
C ARG A 37 16.62 7.22 -0.09
N VAL A 38 16.72 8.52 -0.32
CA VAL A 38 17.73 9.09 -1.21
C VAL A 38 19.12 8.93 -0.58
N ASN A 39 20.13 8.58 -1.40
CA ASN A 39 21.50 8.40 -0.94
C ASN A 39 22.13 9.74 -0.54
N PRO A 40 22.44 9.98 0.76
CA PRO A 40 23.02 11.23 1.24
C PRO A 40 24.48 11.44 0.80
N GLU A 41 25.23 10.38 0.47
CA GLU A 41 26.60 10.52 -0.05
C GLU A 41 26.61 11.15 -1.44
N LYS A 42 25.56 10.87 -2.23
CA LYS A 42 25.37 11.44 -3.56
C LYS A 42 24.65 12.79 -3.53
N PHE A 43 23.76 12.98 -2.56
CA PHE A 43 22.95 14.19 -2.42
C PHE A 43 23.06 14.71 -0.97
N PRO A 44 24.05 15.56 -0.65
CA PRO A 44 24.35 15.93 0.73
C PRO A 44 23.28 16.79 1.41
N ASP A 45 22.50 17.55 0.64
CA ASP A 45 21.47 18.47 1.16
C ASP A 45 20.13 17.78 1.48
N VAL A 46 20.04 16.46 1.33
CA VAL A 46 18.80 15.74 1.65
C VAL A 46 18.59 15.65 3.15
N HIS A 47 17.33 15.65 3.57
CA HIS A 47 16.95 15.45 4.97
C HIS A 47 17.06 13.97 5.39
N LYS A 48 18.28 13.42 5.42
CA LYS A 48 18.57 12.01 5.73
C LYS A 48 17.85 11.51 6.98
N ASP A 49 17.96 12.26 8.08
CA ASP A 49 17.41 11.85 9.37
C ASP A 49 15.88 11.87 9.39
N ALA A 50 15.27 12.85 8.72
CA ALA A 50 13.82 12.90 8.56
C ALA A 50 13.32 11.74 7.68
N ALA A 51 14.04 11.42 6.60
CA ALA A 51 13.71 10.31 5.73
C ALA A 51 13.81 8.95 6.45
N LEU A 52 14.80 8.77 7.33
CA LEU A 52 14.90 7.58 8.18
C LEU A 52 13.73 7.51 9.17
N LYS A 53 13.44 8.60 9.90
CA LYS A 53 12.31 8.66 10.83
C LYS A 53 10.98 8.32 10.15
N PHE A 54 10.76 8.83 8.94
CA PHE A 54 9.56 8.51 8.17
C PHE A 54 9.53 7.04 7.74
N ALA A 55 10.63 6.50 7.23
CA ALA A 55 10.71 5.09 6.83
C ALA A 55 10.42 4.15 8.02
N ASP A 56 11.00 4.44 9.19
CA ASP A 56 10.80 3.67 10.42
C ASP A 56 9.35 3.78 10.93
N TRP A 57 8.77 4.98 10.89
CA TRP A 57 7.37 5.19 11.26
C TRP A 57 6.41 4.44 10.33
N VAL A 58 6.64 4.50 9.01
CA VAL A 58 5.73 3.87 8.04
C VAL A 58 5.64 2.36 8.22
N VAL A 59 6.74 1.68 8.59
CA VAL A 59 6.70 0.23 8.86
C VAL A 59 6.21 -0.11 10.26
N GLY A 60 6.00 0.88 11.13
CA GLY A 60 5.50 0.74 12.48
C GLY A 60 3.99 0.51 12.57
N ASP A 61 3.52 0.02 13.73
CA ASP A 61 2.13 -0.39 13.95
C ASP A 61 1.13 0.74 13.67
N GLU A 62 1.43 1.97 14.09
CA GLU A 62 0.56 3.13 13.88
C GLU A 62 0.26 3.35 12.39
N ALA A 63 1.32 3.48 11.57
CA ALA A 63 1.17 3.69 10.14
C ALA A 63 0.54 2.49 9.43
N GLN A 64 0.89 1.27 9.84
CA GLN A 64 0.31 0.06 9.26
C GLN A 64 -1.19 -0.10 9.59
N ILE A 65 -1.64 0.33 10.77
CA ILE A 65 -3.07 0.42 11.10
C ILE A 65 -3.76 1.45 10.21
N LEU A 66 -3.16 2.63 10.03
CA LEU A 66 -3.71 3.65 9.13
C LEU A 66 -3.85 3.12 7.70
N ILE A 67 -2.82 2.44 7.19
CA ILE A 67 -2.83 1.81 5.86
C ILE A 67 -3.93 0.74 5.78
N ARG A 68 -4.03 -0.14 6.78
CA ARG A 68 -5.03 -1.21 6.87
C ARG A 68 -6.45 -0.67 6.85
N ASP A 69 -6.69 0.47 7.48
CA ASP A 69 -8.05 1.01 7.67
C ASP A 69 -8.46 2.01 6.59
N PHE A 70 -7.49 2.48 5.79
CA PHE A 70 -7.73 3.47 4.76
C PHE A 70 -8.78 3.02 3.74
N GLY A 71 -9.84 3.83 3.62
CA GLY A 71 -10.93 3.65 2.67
C GLY A 71 -12.04 2.67 3.08
N LYS A 72 -11.92 1.98 4.23
CA LYS A 72 -12.95 1.03 4.68
C LYS A 72 -14.34 1.66 4.80
N ASP A 73 -14.43 2.82 5.44
CA ASP A 73 -15.72 3.49 5.70
C ASP A 73 -16.39 3.97 4.41
N THR A 74 -15.61 4.30 3.38
CA THR A 74 -16.11 4.81 2.10
C THR A 74 -16.44 3.69 1.12
N TYR A 75 -15.59 2.67 1.04
CA TYR A 75 -15.65 1.65 -0.02
C TYR A 75 -16.12 0.28 0.46
N GLY A 76 -16.33 0.11 1.78
CA GLY A 76 -16.72 -1.14 2.44
C GLY A 76 -15.57 -2.14 2.66
N GLN A 77 -14.38 -1.82 2.15
CA GLN A 77 -13.19 -2.65 2.23
C GLN A 77 -11.93 -1.78 2.12
N PRO A 78 -10.78 -2.22 2.65
CA PRO A 78 -9.56 -1.43 2.59
C PRO A 78 -9.03 -1.29 1.16
N LEU A 79 -8.40 -0.15 0.86
CA LEU A 79 -7.72 0.07 -0.41
C LEU A 79 -6.31 -0.52 -0.43
N PHE A 80 -5.67 -0.62 0.73
CA PHE A 80 -4.29 -1.08 0.87
C PHE A 80 -4.19 -2.17 1.94
N VAL A 81 -3.20 -3.04 1.77
CA VAL A 81 -2.97 -4.17 2.68
C VAL A 81 -1.53 -4.07 3.22
N PRO A 82 -1.35 -3.94 4.54
CA PRO A 82 -0.05 -4.05 5.19
C PRO A 82 0.71 -5.31 4.77
N ASN A 83 2.00 -5.16 4.50
CA ASN A 83 2.89 -6.27 4.19
C ASN A 83 4.34 -6.18 4.71
N PRO A 84 4.78 -5.23 5.56
CA PRO A 84 6.16 -5.26 6.06
C PRO A 84 6.35 -6.43 7.03
N ASP A 85 7.58 -6.93 7.14
CA ASP A 85 7.92 -8.09 7.96
C ASP A 85 7.50 -7.91 9.43
N GLN A 86 7.68 -6.71 9.99
CA GLN A 86 7.29 -6.37 11.36
C GLN A 86 5.78 -6.53 11.59
N TRP A 87 4.96 -6.17 10.58
CA TRP A 87 3.52 -6.33 10.64
C TRP A 87 3.12 -7.80 10.51
N ASN A 88 3.67 -8.51 9.52
CA ASN A 88 3.35 -9.90 9.25
C ASN A 88 3.73 -10.83 10.41
N ALA A 89 4.81 -10.53 11.13
CA ALA A 89 5.22 -11.26 12.33
C ALA A 89 4.16 -11.22 13.46
N LYS A 90 3.38 -10.13 13.53
CA LYS A 90 2.31 -9.94 14.51
C LYS A 90 0.93 -10.35 13.97
N HIS A 91 0.75 -10.32 12.66
CA HIS A 91 -0.52 -10.56 11.96
C HIS A 91 -0.31 -11.56 10.81
N PRO A 92 -0.12 -12.84 11.11
CA PRO A 92 0.03 -13.87 10.08
C PRO A 92 -1.24 -13.92 9.20
N LYS A 93 -1.02 -14.12 7.90
CA LYS A 93 -2.07 -14.21 6.88
C LYS A 93 -2.81 -15.54 6.94
#